data_AF-A0A3C1S1K5-F1
#
_entry.id   AF-A0A3C1S1K5-F1
#
_cell.length_a   1.000
_cell.length_b   1.000
_cell.length_c   1.000
_cell.angle_alpha   90.00
_cell.angle_beta   90.00
_cell.angle_gamma   90.00
#
_symmetry.space_group_name_H-M   'P 1'
#
loop_
_entity.id
_entity.type
_entity.pdbx_description
1 polymer ?
#
loop_
_entity_poly.entity_id
_entity_poly.type
_entity_poly.pdbx_seq_one_letter_code
_entity_poly.pdbx_strand_id
1 'polypeptide(L)'
;MRLAEEKDTNLIVDMISDTFKDNKSILYLTGEKKGHLKRIKYLAEYSLKKGFLFGDVFLSDDRKACAVLIDPKKEIISFKSILLDIKLVFQVLQIVRVPKA
;
A
#
# COMPACT_ATOMS: atom_id res chain seq x y z
N MET A 1 -18.37 -6.43 9.12
CA MET A 1 -17.33 -5.53 8.57
C MET A 1 -17.74 -4.11 8.92
N ARG A 2 -16.79 -3.31 9.41
CA ARG A 2 -16.98 -1.89 9.76
C ARG A 2 -16.05 -1.00 8.94
N LEU A 3 -16.36 0.28 8.84
CA LEU A 3 -15.40 1.28 8.34
C LEU A 3 -14.19 1.32 9.29
N ALA A 4 -13.00 1.39 8.68
CA ALA A 4 -11.74 1.54 9.40
C ALA A 4 -11.51 3.01 9.76
N GLU A 5 -10.81 3.23 10.86
CA GLU A 5 -10.39 4.55 11.32
C GLU A 5 -8.86 4.67 11.25
N GLU A 6 -8.33 5.89 11.34
CA GLU A 6 -6.87 6.14 11.36
C GLU A 6 -6.12 5.31 12.42
N LYS A 7 -6.77 5.01 13.56
CA LYS A 7 -6.19 4.15 14.62
C LYS A 7 -5.96 2.70 14.18
N ASP A 8 -6.68 2.23 13.15
CA ASP A 8 -6.55 0.88 12.60
C ASP A 8 -5.39 0.76 11.59
N THR A 9 -4.73 1.88 11.27
CA THR A 9 -3.69 1.96 10.22
C THR A 9 -2.58 0.93 10.39
N ASN A 10 -1.98 0.85 11.57
CA ASN A 10 -0.85 -0.06 11.80
C ASN A 10 -1.27 -1.52 11.62
N LEU A 11 -2.44 -1.89 12.13
CA LEU A 11 -2.98 -3.23 12.01
C LEU A 11 -3.22 -3.60 10.55
N ILE A 12 -3.85 -2.71 9.78
CA ILE A 12 -4.16 -2.95 8.36
C ILE A 12 -2.88 -3.04 7.52
N VAL A 13 -1.92 -2.14 7.77
CA VAL A 13 -0.61 -2.17 7.11
C VAL A 13 0.11 -3.48 7.39
N ASP A 14 0.11 -3.95 8.64
CA ASP A 14 0.74 -5.22 9.01
C ASP A 14 0.04 -6.41 8.33
N MET A 15 -1.30 -6.44 8.31
CA MET A 15 -2.05 -7.51 7.62
C MET A 15 -1.76 -7.57 6.12
N ILE A 16 -1.84 -6.43 5.43
CA ILE A 16 -1.54 -6.35 3.99
C ILE A 16 -0.09 -6.78 3.77
N SER A 17 0.85 -6.28 4.58
CA SER A 17 2.26 -6.61 4.42
C SER A 17 2.55 -8.08 4.63
N ASP A 18 1.93 -8.70 5.64
CA ASP A 18 2.09 -10.12 5.93
C ASP A 18 1.50 -11.01 4.82
N THR A 19 0.34 -10.60 4.29
CA THR A 19 -0.32 -11.29 3.16
C THR A 19 0.55 -11.32 1.91
N PHE A 20 1.29 -10.24 1.65
CA PHE A 20 2.08 -10.08 0.42
C PHE A 20 3.59 -10.30 0.58
N LYS A 21 4.09 -10.61 1.78
CA LYS A 21 5.54 -10.75 2.04
C LYS A 21 6.23 -11.80 1.16
N ASP A 22 5.51 -12.86 0.79
CA ASP A 22 6.00 -13.96 -0.04
C ASP A 22 5.41 -13.93 -1.47
N ASN A 23 4.68 -12.87 -1.83
CA ASN A 23 4.08 -12.76 -3.16
C ASN A 23 5.13 -12.38 -4.21
N LYS A 24 5.39 -13.27 -5.18
CA LYS A 24 6.43 -13.09 -6.20
C LYS A 24 6.28 -11.81 -7.02
N SER A 25 5.07 -11.37 -7.36
CA SER A 25 4.85 -10.14 -8.13
C SER A 25 5.18 -8.90 -7.29
N ILE A 26 4.82 -8.90 -6.01
CA ILE A 26 5.18 -7.82 -5.08
C ILE A 26 6.67 -7.83 -4.76
N LEU A 27 7.28 -9.00 -4.60
CA LEU A 27 8.72 -9.16 -4.41
C LEU A 27 9.52 -8.71 -5.62
N TYR A 28 9.03 -8.90 -6.84
CA TYR A 28 9.65 -8.35 -8.04
C TYR A 28 9.72 -6.81 -8.00
N LEU A 29 8.63 -6.15 -7.61
CA LEU A 29 8.58 -4.68 -7.51
C LEU A 29 9.41 -4.12 -6.35
N THR A 30 9.34 -4.80 -5.20
CA THR A 30 10.01 -4.35 -3.97
C THR A 30 11.44 -4.89 -3.87
N GLY A 31 11.88 -5.81 -4.72
CA GLY A 31 13.18 -6.49 -4.65
C GLY A 31 13.31 -7.44 -3.46
N GLU A 32 13.89 -8.62 -3.67
CA GLU A 32 13.97 -9.72 -2.68
C GLU A 32 15.03 -9.55 -1.58
N LYS A 33 15.89 -8.53 -1.68
CA LYS A 33 17.03 -8.31 -0.78
C LYS A 33 16.60 -7.73 0.58
N LYS A 34 17.58 -7.58 1.49
CA LYS A 34 17.41 -6.91 2.80
C LYS A 34 16.55 -5.64 2.67
N GLY A 35 15.53 -5.54 3.52
CA GLY A 35 14.59 -4.41 3.56
C GLY A 35 13.35 -4.54 2.67
N HIS A 36 13.11 -5.67 2.00
CA HIS A 36 11.89 -5.88 1.20
C HIS A 36 10.62 -5.70 2.04
N LEU A 37 10.57 -6.29 3.24
CA LEU A 37 9.41 -6.16 4.12
C LEU A 37 9.10 -4.71 4.49
N LYS A 38 10.13 -3.87 4.67
CA LYS A 38 9.97 -2.43 4.92
C LYS A 38 9.34 -1.72 3.71
N ARG A 39 9.71 -2.11 2.49
CA ARG A 39 9.15 -1.56 1.25
C ARG A 39 7.73 -2.04 1.00
N ILE A 40 7.42 -3.29 1.32
CA ILE A 40 6.06 -3.82 1.32
C ILE A 40 5.18 -3.04 2.31
N LYS A 41 5.68 -2.76 3.52
CA LYS A 41 4.98 -1.88 4.48
C LYS A 41 4.72 -0.49 3.90
N TYR A 42 5.68 0.12 3.22
CA TYR A 42 5.45 1.41 2.55
C TYR A 42 4.41 1.32 1.42
N LEU A 43 4.40 0.23 0.66
CA LEU A 43 3.39 -0.02 -0.37
C LEU A 43 1.98 -0.16 0.25
N ALA A 44 1.87 -0.92 1.34
CA ALA A 44 0.63 -1.11 2.08
C ALA A 44 0.13 0.22 2.68
N GLU A 45 1.01 0.99 3.33
CA GLU A 45 0.69 2.34 3.84
C GLU A 45 0.20 3.27 2.74
N TYR A 46 0.84 3.24 1.57
CA TYR A 46 0.44 4.04 0.42
C TYR A 46 -0.96 3.67 -0.07
N SER A 47 -1.23 2.38 -0.27
CA SER A 47 -2.54 1.89 -0.71
C SER A 47 -3.64 2.26 0.30
N LEU A 48 -3.37 2.08 1.58
CA LEU A 48 -4.30 2.43 2.65
C LEU A 48 -4.62 3.94 2.66
N LYS A 49 -3.61 4.80 2.51
CA LYS A 49 -3.81 6.26 2.42
C LYS A 49 -4.61 6.65 1.19
N LYS A 50 -4.38 6.03 0.04
CA LYS A 50 -5.21 6.23 -1.15
C LYS A 50 -6.66 5.80 -0.89
N GLY A 51 -6.87 4.68 -0.19
CA GLY A 51 -8.20 4.24 0.25
C GLY A 51 -8.90 5.28 1.12
N PHE A 52 -8.24 5.81 2.16
CA PHE A 52 -8.82 6.86 3.00
C PHE A 52 -9.08 8.18 2.27
N LEU A 53 -8.28 8.52 1.25
CA LEU A 53 -8.44 9.77 0.49
C LEU A 53 -9.51 9.67 -0.59
N PHE A 54 -9.59 8.54 -1.28
CA PHE A 54 -10.30 8.40 -2.55
C PHE A 54 -11.31 7.25 -2.56
N GLY A 55 -11.65 6.68 -1.42
CA GLY A 55 -12.64 5.62 -1.33
C GLY A 55 -13.00 5.30 0.12
N ASP A 56 -13.05 4.01 0.42
CA ASP A 56 -13.45 3.50 1.73
C ASP A 56 -12.53 2.37 2.15
N VAL A 57 -12.27 2.29 3.45
CA VAL A 57 -11.46 1.21 4.03
C VAL A 57 -12.35 0.46 5.02
N PHE A 58 -12.42 -0.86 4.86
CA PHE A 58 -13.18 -1.73 5.74
C PHE A 58 -12.26 -2.66 6.51
N LEU A 59 -12.64 -2.92 7.76
CA LEU A 59 -12.04 -3.93 8.61
C LEU A 59 -13.11 -4.94 9.03
N SER A 60 -12.77 -6.22 8.93
CA SER A 60 -13.58 -7.32 9.50
C SER A 60 -13.69 -7.21 11.02
N ASP A 61 -14.81 -7.68 11.56
CA ASP A 61 -15.09 -7.54 13.00
C ASP A 61 -14.14 -8.41 13.85
N ASP A 62 -13.66 -9.52 13.29
CA ASP A 62 -12.62 -10.38 13.87
C ASP A 62 -11.20 -9.88 13.66
N ARG A 63 -11.03 -8.76 12.94
CA ARG A 63 -9.75 -8.10 12.64
C ARG A 63 -8.75 -8.97 11.88
N LYS A 64 -9.23 -9.92 11.06
CA LYS A 64 -8.37 -10.82 10.26
C LYS A 64 -8.35 -10.53 8.77
N ALA A 65 -9.25 -9.68 8.31
CA ALA A 65 -9.37 -9.24 6.92
C ALA A 65 -9.68 -7.75 6.83
N CYS A 66 -9.21 -7.11 5.76
CA CYS A 66 -9.53 -5.74 5.41
C CYS A 66 -9.85 -5.63 3.91
N ALA A 67 -10.59 -4.59 3.54
CA ALA A 67 -10.78 -4.20 2.14
C ALA A 67 -10.41 -2.73 1.99
N VAL A 68 -9.55 -2.44 1.01
CA VAL A 68 -9.18 -1.07 0.64
C VAL A 68 -9.82 -0.80 -0.72
N LEU A 69 -10.88 0.01 -0.74
CA LEU A 69 -11.54 0.42 -1.96
C LEU A 69 -11.02 1.80 -2.34
N ILE A 70 -10.59 1.94 -3.59
CA ILE A 70 -10.14 3.19 -4.18
C ILE A 70 -11.08 3.45 -5.36
N ASP A 71 -11.78 4.58 -5.33
CA ASP A 71 -12.59 5.04 -6.45
C ASP A 71 -11.73 5.95 -7.35
N PRO A 72 -11.29 5.47 -8.52
CA PRO A 72 -10.44 6.27 -9.41
C PRO A 72 -11.14 7.53 -9.93
N LYS A 73 -12.48 7.61 -9.87
CA LYS A 73 -13.22 8.83 -10.24
C LYS A 73 -13.12 9.91 -9.17
N LYS A 74 -12.87 9.53 -7.92
CA LYS A 74 -12.63 10.46 -6.79
C LYS A 74 -11.17 10.86 -6.68
N GLU A 75 -10.28 10.22 -7.46
CA GLU A 75 -8.86 10.54 -7.46
C GLU A 75 -8.63 11.91 -8.11
N ILE A 76 -8.58 12.93 -7.27
CA ILE A 76 -8.21 14.27 -7.68
C ILE A 76 -6.70 14.41 -7.53
N ILE A 77 -6.05 14.87 -8.59
CA ILE A 77 -4.63 15.26 -8.54
C ILE A 77 -4.50 16.42 -7.55
N SER A 78 -4.06 16.10 -6.33
CA SER A 78 -3.80 17.04 -5.26
C SER A 78 -2.34 16.96 -4.86
N PHE A 79 -1.79 18.02 -4.25
CA PHE A 79 -0.44 18.02 -3.70
C PHE A 79 -0.19 16.82 -2.77
N LYS A 80 -1.20 16.40 -2.00
CA LYS A 80 -1.14 15.20 -1.14
C LYS A 80 -1.01 13.92 -1.96
N SER A 81 -1.80 13.77 -3.02
CA SER A 81 -1.72 12.61 -3.93
C SER A 81 -0.35 12.53 -4.60
N ILE A 82 0.12 13.65 -5.15
CA ILE A 82 1.43 13.74 -5.81
C ILE A 82 2.56 13.40 -4.84
N LEU A 83 2.51 13.91 -3.61
CA LEU A 83 3.52 13.59 -2.59
C LEU A 83 3.52 12.09 -2.25
N LEU A 84 2.35 11.46 -2.16
CA LEU A 84 2.22 10.02 -1.93
C LEU A 84 2.83 9.22 -3.08
N ASP A 85 2.57 9.62 -4.33
CA ASP A 85 3.07 8.96 -5.53
C ASP A 85 4.61 9.11 -5.64
N ILE A 86 5.14 10.30 -5.35
CA ILE A 86 6.58 10.57 -5.26
C ILE A 86 7.22 9.70 -4.17
N LYS A 87 6.64 9.67 -2.97
CA LYS A 87 7.14 8.85 -1.85
C LYS A 87 7.16 7.38 -2.21
N LEU A 88 6.12 6.89 -2.91
CA LEU A 88 6.05 5.53 -3.40
C LEU A 88 7.22 5.23 -4.35
N VAL A 89 7.42 6.09 -5.35
CA VAL A 89 8.51 5.93 -6.34
C VAL A 89 9.86 5.85 -5.64
N PHE A 90 10.16 6.75 -4.70
CA PHE A 90 11.48 6.77 -4.05
C PHE A 90 11.69 5.69 -2.97
N GLN A 91 10.62 5.21 -2.32
CA GLN A 91 10.74 4.26 -1.20
C GLN A 91 10.53 2.80 -1.61
N VAL A 92 9.71 2.55 -2.63
CA VAL A 92 9.27 1.20 -2.99
C VAL A 92 9.94 0.72 -4.26
N LEU A 93 10.00 1.57 -5.29
CA LEU A 93 10.77 1.25 -6.47
C LEU A 93 12.24 1.35 -6.06
N GLN A 94 12.93 0.21 -6.03
CA GLN A 94 14.35 0.30 -6.36
C GLN A 94 14.39 0.98 -7.75
N ILE A 95 15.35 1.87 -8.00
CA ILE A 95 15.61 2.35 -9.36
C ILE A 95 16.11 1.11 -10.13
N VAL A 96 15.19 0.22 -10.49
CA VAL A 96 15.44 -0.99 -11.25
C VAL A 96 15.71 -0.44 -12.63
N ARG A 97 16.98 -0.48 -13.01
CA ARG A 97 17.36 -0.52 -14.43
C ARG A 97 16.51 -1.62 -15.04
N VAL A 98 15.44 -1.25 -15.74
CA VAL A 98 14.73 -2.16 -16.63
C VAL A 98 15.75 -2.49 -17.71
N PRO A 99 16.34 -3.71 -17.75
CA PRO A 99 17.10 -4.09 -18.92
C PRO A 99 16.06 -4.19 -20.03
N LYS A 100 16.22 -3.40 -21.09
CA LYS A 100 15.43 -3.61 -22.31
C LYS A 100 15.60 -5.07 -22.74
N ALA A 101 14.48 -5.75 -22.95
CA ALA A 101 14.43 -6.97 -23.75
C ALA A 101 14.58 -6.60 -25.23
#